data_AF-A0A929Z4F3-F1
#
_entry.id   AF-A0A929Z4F3-F1
#
_cell.length_a   1.000
_cell.length_b   1.000
_cell.length_c   1.000
_cell.angle_alpha   90.00
_cell.angle_beta   90.00
_cell.angle_gamma   90.00
#
_symmetry.space_group_name_H-M   'P 1'
#
loop_
_entity.id
_entity.type
_entity.pdbx_description
1 polymer ?
#
loop_
_entity_poly.entity_id
_entity_poly.type
_entity_poly.pdbx_seq_one_letter_code
_entity_poly.pdbx_strand_id
1 'polypeptide(L)'
;MQVFFESIQSIIPIIVIIILGFILEKCGWFADSFGANLSRLIMNVALPASIFISVMKYLTLDKLVELSSGLIYTFAAFIIGYVIAFLTVKLFKVRPGRRGTMINTFVNANTIFIGLPLNIALFGESSLPYFLIYYITNTISTWTLGVYLMTSDSKTGGSSKAAKFNWRNLLPAPLVGFLVALVFLFLRIPLPAFASSTLTYIGNIVTPLSLIYIGIVLAKAGLNTITFNKDTIITLIGRFVLGPVIMVGILFLIAKGMNVVEYKTFVVQSAAPALAVLPILASQGDGDVEFSTNVVTLSTILFVVVVPIVVTLLG
;
A
#
# COMPACT_ATOMS: atom_id res chain seq x y z
N MET A 1 24.55 -13.43 10.41
CA MET A 1 24.53 -12.32 11.39
C MET A 1 24.76 -10.95 10.73
N GLN A 2 25.72 -10.80 9.82
CA GLN A 2 26.02 -9.53 9.17
C GLN A 2 24.84 -8.95 8.34
N VAL A 3 24.21 -9.77 7.49
CA VAL A 3 23.02 -9.39 6.68
C VAL A 3 21.84 -8.93 7.56
N PHE A 4 21.65 -9.57 8.72
CA PHE A 4 20.62 -9.18 9.69
C PHE A 4 20.92 -7.81 10.32
N PHE A 5 22.18 -7.55 10.69
CA PHE A 5 22.60 -6.26 11.22
C PHE A 5 22.51 -5.14 10.17
N GLU A 6 22.91 -5.39 8.92
CA GLU A 6 22.81 -4.43 7.80
C GLU A 6 21.35 -4.13 7.43
N SER A 7 20.49 -5.15 7.43
CA SER A 7 19.04 -4.99 7.25
C SER A 7 18.42 -4.12 8.34
N ILE A 8 18.78 -4.35 9.62
CA ILE A 8 18.29 -3.53 10.74
C ILE A 8 18.78 -2.09 10.60
N GLN A 9 20.07 -1.87 10.30
CA GLN A 9 20.63 -0.54 10.13
C GLN A 9 19.94 0.26 9.04
N SER A 10 19.53 -0.39 7.94
CA SER A 10 18.81 0.25 6.83
C SER A 10 17.39 0.70 7.21
N ILE A 11 16.80 0.09 8.26
CA ILE A 11 15.43 0.39 8.73
C ILE A 11 15.43 1.37 9.90
N ILE A 12 16.54 1.51 10.65
CA ILE A 12 16.63 2.44 11.78
C ILE A 12 16.20 3.87 11.41
N PRO A 13 16.71 4.50 10.32
CA PRO A 13 16.29 5.84 9.94
C PRO A 13 14.77 5.94 9.71
N ILE A 14 14.19 4.89 9.12
CA ILE A 14 12.75 4.79 8.85
C ILE A 14 11.96 4.81 10.17
N ILE A 15 12.35 3.95 11.10
CA ILE A 15 11.72 3.85 12.43
C ILE A 15 11.88 5.17 13.20
N VAL A 16 13.06 5.78 13.17
CA VAL A 16 13.34 7.04 13.88
C VAL A 16 12.43 8.17 13.35
N ILE A 17 12.26 8.30 12.04
CA ILE A 17 11.38 9.34 11.48
C ILE A 17 9.90 9.07 11.82
N ILE A 18 9.47 7.81 11.82
CA ILE A 18 8.11 7.43 12.25
C ILE A 18 7.90 7.79 13.73
N ILE A 19 8.85 7.45 14.60
CA ILE A 19 8.80 7.78 16.03
C ILE A 19 8.78 9.30 16.23
N LEU A 20 9.57 10.05 15.45
CA LEU A 20 9.55 11.51 15.48
C LEU A 20 8.15 12.04 15.17
N GLY A 21 7.53 11.59 14.08
CA GLY A 21 6.15 12.00 13.72
C GLY A 21 5.14 11.65 14.81
N PHE A 22 5.30 10.49 15.45
CA PHE A 22 4.47 10.07 16.58
C PHE A 22 4.61 10.99 17.79
N ILE A 23 5.85 11.30 18.19
CA ILE A 23 6.14 12.16 19.34
C ILE A 23 5.62 13.57 19.09
N LEU A 24 5.88 14.15 17.92
CA LEU A 24 5.42 15.50 17.59
C LEU A 24 3.89 15.63 17.66
N GLU A 25 3.16 14.63 17.14
CA GLU A 25 1.70 14.57 17.26
C GLU A 25 1.25 14.46 18.72
N LYS A 26 1.86 13.58 19.52
CA LYS A 26 1.53 13.44 20.95
C LYS A 26 1.85 14.68 21.78
N CYS A 27 2.87 15.44 21.40
CA CYS A 27 3.23 16.72 22.02
C CYS A 27 2.34 17.88 21.55
N GLY A 28 1.37 17.64 20.66
CA GLY A 28 0.45 18.67 20.18
C GLY A 28 1.11 19.73 19.26
N TRP A 29 2.23 19.41 18.60
CA TRP A 29 2.89 20.33 17.66
C TRP A 29 2.04 20.63 16.44
N PHE A 30 1.19 19.67 16.04
CA PHE A 30 0.41 19.76 14.82
C PHE A 30 -1.05 20.10 15.14
N ALA A 31 -1.64 20.97 14.32
CA ALA A 31 -3.09 21.13 14.30
C ALA A 31 -3.76 19.83 13.83
N ASP A 32 -4.99 19.58 14.26
CA ASP A 32 -5.71 18.35 13.92
C ASP A 32 -5.81 18.07 12.41
N SER A 33 -5.87 19.15 11.61
CA SER A 33 -5.96 19.12 10.15
C SER A 33 -4.63 18.84 9.45
N PHE A 34 -3.49 18.94 10.15
CA PHE A 34 -2.16 18.83 9.55
C PHE A 34 -1.95 17.49 8.84
N GLY A 35 -2.30 16.36 9.48
CA GLY A 35 -2.16 15.05 8.87
C GLY A 35 -2.93 14.89 7.55
N ALA A 36 -4.15 15.44 7.48
CA ALA A 36 -4.96 15.43 6.26
C ALA A 36 -4.37 16.33 5.16
N ASN A 37 -3.87 17.52 5.53
CA ASN A 37 -3.22 18.44 4.59
C ASN A 37 -1.91 17.87 4.06
N LEU A 38 -1.12 17.23 4.93
CA LEU A 38 0.13 16.56 4.59
C LEU A 38 -0.11 15.42 3.60
N SER A 39 -1.11 14.57 3.87
CA SER A 39 -1.56 13.52 2.97
C SER A 39 -1.93 14.07 1.58
N ARG A 40 -2.70 15.16 1.51
CA ARG A 40 -3.06 15.81 0.23
C ARG A 40 -1.86 16.34 -0.54
N LEU A 41 -0.91 16.97 0.15
CA LEU A 41 0.32 17.47 -0.47
C LEU A 41 1.14 16.32 -1.08
N ILE A 42 1.33 15.25 -0.30
CA ILE A 42 2.05 14.06 -0.76
C ILE A 42 1.36 13.47 -1.99
N MET A 43 0.05 13.19 -1.89
CA MET A 43 -0.72 12.47 -2.92
C MET A 43 -0.88 13.22 -4.23
N ASN A 44 -1.11 14.53 -4.16
CA ASN A 44 -1.53 15.30 -5.32
C ASN A 44 -0.39 16.10 -5.97
N VAL A 45 0.75 16.25 -5.28
CA VAL A 45 1.86 17.07 -5.75
C VAL A 45 3.18 16.29 -5.74
N ALA A 46 3.59 15.81 -4.57
CA ALA A 46 4.92 15.21 -4.39
C ALA A 46 5.04 13.86 -5.12
N LEU A 47 4.02 13.00 -4.98
CA LEU A 47 4.01 11.66 -5.57
C LEU A 47 3.96 11.66 -7.10
N PRO A 48 3.06 12.43 -7.76
CA PRO A 48 3.07 12.52 -9.21
C PRO A 48 4.42 12.97 -9.77
N ALA A 49 5.08 13.94 -9.11
CA ALA A 49 6.39 14.43 -9.51
C ALA A 49 7.49 13.36 -9.34
N SER A 50 7.52 12.66 -8.21
CA SER A 50 8.48 11.58 -7.93
C SER A 50 8.35 10.43 -8.93
N ILE A 51 7.12 9.97 -9.21
CA ILE A 51 6.87 8.92 -10.20
C ILE A 51 7.27 9.39 -11.60
N PHE A 52 6.93 10.62 -11.97
CA PHE A 52 7.29 11.16 -13.28
C PHE A 52 8.81 11.14 -13.49
N ILE A 53 9.58 11.68 -12.54
CA ILE A 53 11.04 11.71 -12.64
C ILE A 53 11.65 10.31 -12.63
N SER A 54 11.13 9.41 -11.78
CA SER A 54 11.61 8.04 -11.74
C SER A 54 11.39 7.31 -13.07
N VAL A 55 10.23 7.47 -13.69
CA VAL A 55 9.95 6.89 -15.01
C VAL A 55 10.93 7.45 -16.05
N MET A 56 11.08 8.76 -16.12
CA MET A 56 11.98 9.40 -17.08
C MET A 56 13.46 8.98 -16.89
N LYS A 57 13.85 8.60 -15.68
CA LYS A 57 15.23 8.24 -15.32
C LYS A 57 15.54 6.75 -15.42
N TYR A 58 14.60 5.89 -15.03
CA TYR A 58 14.86 4.46 -14.82
C TYR A 58 14.14 3.54 -15.82
N LEU A 59 13.17 4.05 -16.58
CA LEU A 59 12.44 3.29 -17.57
C LEU A 59 12.90 3.58 -19.00
N THR A 60 12.96 2.51 -19.78
CA THR A 60 13.05 2.54 -21.25
C THR A 60 11.88 1.74 -21.82
N LEU A 61 11.62 1.87 -23.12
CA LEU A 61 10.53 1.13 -23.77
C LEU A 61 10.72 -0.40 -23.65
N ASP A 62 11.95 -0.89 -23.83
CA ASP A 62 12.27 -2.31 -23.71
C ASP A 62 12.02 -2.82 -22.29
N LYS A 63 12.44 -2.04 -21.28
CA LYS A 63 12.16 -2.34 -19.87
C LYS A 63 10.66 -2.37 -19.57
N LEU A 64 9.86 -1.51 -20.21
CA LEU A 64 8.41 -1.49 -20.02
C LEU A 64 7.77 -2.81 -20.44
N VAL A 65 8.29 -3.44 -21.50
CA VAL A 65 7.83 -4.76 -21.98
C VAL A 65 8.23 -5.83 -20.99
N GLU A 66 9.46 -5.83 -20.47
CA GLU A 66 9.90 -6.78 -19.44
C GLU A 66 9.03 -6.70 -18.18
N LEU A 67 8.72 -5.47 -17.76
CA LEU A 67 7.87 -5.14 -16.61
C LEU A 67 6.41 -5.58 -16.78
N SER A 68 5.93 -5.80 -17.99
CA SER A 68 4.55 -6.26 -18.21
C SER A 68 4.29 -7.63 -17.57
N SER A 69 5.34 -8.46 -17.42
CA SER A 69 5.26 -9.73 -16.68
C SER A 69 4.90 -9.52 -15.20
N GLY A 70 5.34 -8.41 -14.61
CA GLY A 70 4.97 -7.96 -13.26
C GLY A 70 3.45 -7.83 -13.05
N LEU A 71 2.70 -7.42 -14.08
CA LEU A 71 1.24 -7.36 -14.02
C LEU A 71 0.66 -8.77 -13.86
N ILE A 72 1.19 -9.76 -14.58
CA ILE A 72 0.72 -11.15 -14.50
C ILE A 72 0.93 -11.70 -13.08
N TYR A 73 2.12 -11.52 -12.51
CA TYR A 73 2.44 -12.00 -11.16
C TYR A 73 1.55 -11.34 -10.10
N THR A 74 1.39 -10.02 -10.18
CA THR A 74 0.57 -9.30 -9.22
C THR A 74 -0.91 -9.67 -9.38
N PHE A 75 -1.48 -9.68 -10.59
CA PHE A 75 -2.87 -10.13 -10.80
C PHE A 75 -3.10 -11.57 -10.32
N ALA A 76 -2.17 -12.49 -10.58
CA ALA A 76 -2.26 -13.86 -10.06
C ALA A 76 -2.32 -13.87 -8.52
N ALA A 77 -1.49 -13.06 -7.86
CA ALA A 77 -1.49 -12.92 -6.40
C ALA A 77 -2.82 -12.37 -5.87
N PHE A 78 -3.38 -11.34 -6.52
CA PHE A 78 -4.68 -10.79 -6.18
C PHE A 78 -5.81 -11.83 -6.36
N ILE A 79 -5.85 -12.55 -7.49
CA ILE A 79 -6.86 -13.57 -7.77
C ILE A 79 -6.80 -14.70 -6.74
N ILE A 80 -5.62 -15.28 -6.51
CA ILE A 80 -5.41 -16.35 -5.53
C ILE A 80 -5.75 -15.85 -4.13
N GLY A 81 -5.34 -14.62 -3.80
CA GLY A 81 -5.68 -13.95 -2.55
C GLY A 81 -7.19 -13.86 -2.32
N TYR A 82 -7.97 -13.45 -3.32
CA TYR A 82 -9.43 -13.39 -3.22
C TYR A 82 -10.05 -14.77 -3.01
N VAL A 83 -9.57 -15.80 -3.73
CA VAL A 83 -10.06 -17.17 -3.56
C VAL A 83 -9.82 -17.64 -2.12
N ILE A 84 -8.60 -17.48 -1.60
CA ILE A 84 -8.24 -17.90 -0.24
C ILE A 84 -9.01 -17.08 0.80
N ALA A 85 -9.15 -15.77 0.61
CA ALA A 85 -9.90 -14.91 1.52
C ALA A 85 -11.38 -15.29 1.59
N PHE A 86 -12.01 -15.58 0.44
CA PHE A 86 -13.39 -16.03 0.37
C PHE A 86 -13.59 -17.40 1.05
N LEU A 87 -12.68 -18.35 0.79
CA LEU A 87 -12.67 -19.65 1.46
C LEU A 87 -12.52 -19.49 2.98
N THR A 88 -11.65 -18.58 3.43
CA THR A 88 -11.43 -18.30 4.85
C THR A 88 -12.68 -17.73 5.51
N VAL A 89 -13.34 -16.76 4.88
CA VAL A 89 -14.61 -16.19 5.36
C VAL A 89 -15.66 -17.29 5.55
N LYS A 90 -15.77 -18.22 4.61
CA LYS A 90 -16.71 -19.35 4.66
C LYS A 90 -16.33 -20.36 5.74
N LEU A 91 -15.06 -20.76 5.80
CA LEU A 91 -14.52 -21.75 6.74
C LEU A 91 -14.69 -21.30 8.19
N PHE A 92 -14.34 -20.06 8.49
CA PHE A 92 -14.42 -19.52 9.85
C PHE A 92 -15.77 -18.92 10.21
N LYS A 93 -16.76 -18.99 9.31
CA LYS A 93 -18.13 -18.51 9.49
C LYS A 93 -18.16 -17.04 9.93
N VAL A 94 -17.44 -16.19 9.21
CA VAL A 94 -17.32 -14.75 9.54
C VAL A 94 -18.70 -14.08 9.43
N ARG A 95 -19.01 -13.23 10.41
CA ARG A 95 -20.30 -12.56 10.53
C ARG A 95 -20.51 -11.57 9.37
N PRO A 96 -21.75 -11.39 8.86
CA PRO A 96 -22.07 -10.32 7.92
C PRO A 96 -21.63 -8.95 8.46
N GLY A 97 -21.24 -8.05 7.57
CA GLY A 97 -20.66 -6.74 7.94
C GLY A 97 -19.14 -6.74 8.14
N ARG A 98 -18.51 -7.92 8.32
CA ARG A 98 -17.05 -8.06 8.52
C ARG A 98 -16.34 -8.75 7.36
N ARG A 99 -17.07 -9.45 6.50
CA ARG A 99 -16.54 -10.30 5.43
C ARG A 99 -15.85 -9.46 4.37
N GLY A 100 -16.48 -8.37 3.95
CA GLY A 100 -15.91 -7.44 2.97
C GLY A 100 -14.61 -6.82 3.47
N THR A 101 -14.55 -6.44 4.75
CA THR A 101 -13.34 -5.88 5.40
C THR A 101 -12.23 -6.91 5.47
N MET A 102 -12.56 -8.14 5.89
CA MET A 102 -11.59 -9.22 5.98
C MET A 102 -11.01 -9.54 4.60
N ILE A 103 -11.85 -9.73 3.59
CA ILE A 103 -11.40 -10.04 2.23
C ILE A 103 -10.53 -8.91 1.67
N ASN A 104 -10.97 -7.66 1.82
CA ASN A 104 -10.18 -6.53 1.37
C ASN A 104 -8.85 -6.42 2.09
N THR A 105 -8.82 -6.70 3.39
CA THR A 105 -7.60 -6.61 4.18
C THR A 105 -6.62 -7.70 3.80
N PHE A 106 -7.08 -8.92 3.48
CA PHE A 106 -6.18 -9.97 2.98
C PHE A 106 -5.47 -9.53 1.69
N VAL A 107 -6.24 -8.97 0.77
CA VAL A 107 -5.84 -8.84 -0.62
C VAL A 107 -5.27 -7.46 -0.94
N ASN A 108 -5.91 -6.39 -0.48
CA ASN A 108 -5.58 -5.01 -0.80
C ASN A 108 -4.79 -4.35 0.33
N ALA A 109 -3.82 -3.52 -0.06
CA ALA A 109 -2.88 -2.93 0.88
C ALA A 109 -2.86 -1.41 0.82
N ASN A 110 -2.44 -0.79 1.92
CA ASN A 110 -2.08 0.62 1.95
C ASN A 110 -0.71 0.86 1.29
N THR A 111 -0.67 0.63 -0.02
CA THR A 111 0.56 0.73 -0.80
C THR A 111 1.06 2.16 -0.90
N ILE A 112 0.19 3.16 -0.99
CA ILE A 112 0.65 4.52 -1.27
C ILE A 112 1.17 5.23 -0.01
N PHE A 113 0.41 5.21 1.09
CA PHE A 113 0.80 5.98 2.27
C PHE A 113 1.87 5.28 3.11
N ILE A 114 1.92 3.95 3.03
CA ILE A 114 2.81 3.14 3.85
C ILE A 114 3.79 2.36 2.99
N GLY A 115 3.28 1.63 1.99
CA GLY A 115 4.12 0.79 1.14
C GLY A 115 5.18 1.55 0.33
N LEU A 116 4.84 2.68 -0.27
CA LEU A 116 5.69 3.43 -1.19
C LEU A 116 6.85 4.13 -0.49
N PRO A 117 6.65 4.92 0.59
CA PRO A 117 7.75 5.54 1.32
C PRO A 117 8.74 4.51 1.82
N LEU A 118 8.22 3.36 2.28
CA LEU A 118 9.06 2.25 2.70
C LEU A 118 9.84 1.65 1.51
N ASN A 119 9.19 1.48 0.36
CA ASN A 119 9.85 0.98 -0.85
C ASN A 119 11.01 1.87 -1.28
N ILE A 120 10.80 3.20 -1.27
CA ILE A 120 11.83 4.19 -1.61
C ILE A 120 12.95 4.17 -0.57
N ALA A 121 12.60 4.13 0.72
CA ALA A 121 13.59 4.12 1.78
C ALA A 121 14.48 2.87 1.75
N LEU A 122 13.92 1.71 1.40
CA LEU A 122 14.64 0.43 1.35
C LEU A 122 15.40 0.22 0.03
N PHE A 123 14.80 0.60 -1.10
CA PHE A 123 15.28 0.19 -2.43
C PHE A 123 15.59 1.37 -3.36
N GLY A 124 15.39 2.60 -2.91
CA GLY A 124 15.63 3.82 -3.68
C GLY A 124 14.59 4.09 -4.76
N GLU A 125 14.79 5.17 -5.51
CA GLU A 125 13.86 5.63 -6.56
C GLU A 125 13.80 4.71 -7.78
N SER A 126 14.79 3.82 -7.96
CA SER A 126 14.80 2.80 -9.02
C SER A 126 13.70 1.75 -8.82
N SER A 127 13.11 1.69 -7.62
CA SER A 127 12.03 0.76 -7.28
C SER A 127 10.63 1.22 -7.70
N LEU A 128 10.45 2.51 -8.01
CA LEU A 128 9.13 3.11 -8.29
C LEU A 128 8.43 2.49 -9.51
N PRO A 129 9.11 2.15 -10.61
CA PRO A 129 8.47 1.47 -11.73
C PRO A 129 7.82 0.14 -11.33
N TYR A 130 8.54 -0.67 -10.54
CA TYR A 130 8.03 -1.93 -10.01
C TYR A 130 6.89 -1.68 -9.02
N PHE A 131 7.05 -0.71 -8.11
CA PHE A 131 5.99 -0.32 -7.19
C PHE A 131 4.71 0.04 -7.95
N LEU A 132 4.83 0.76 -9.06
CA LEU A 132 3.69 1.22 -9.81
C LEU A 132 2.87 0.07 -10.41
N ILE A 133 3.52 -1.01 -10.85
CA ILE A 133 2.84 -2.20 -11.35
C ILE A 133 1.96 -2.80 -10.25
N TYR A 134 2.52 -3.00 -9.06
CA TYR A 134 1.77 -3.46 -7.90
C TYR A 134 0.66 -2.47 -7.53
N TYR A 135 0.94 -1.17 -7.59
CA TYR A 135 -0.02 -0.13 -7.27
C TYR A 135 -1.22 -0.13 -8.23
N ILE A 136 -1.00 -0.30 -9.53
CA ILE A 136 -2.06 -0.36 -10.54
C ILE A 136 -2.96 -1.57 -10.26
N THR A 137 -2.38 -2.75 -10.05
CA THR A 137 -3.17 -3.96 -9.76
C THR A 137 -3.90 -3.86 -8.42
N ASN A 138 -3.27 -3.33 -7.37
CA ASN A 138 -3.92 -3.03 -6.09
C ASN A 138 -5.07 -2.03 -6.24
N THR A 139 -4.91 -0.98 -7.05
CA THR A 139 -5.93 0.04 -7.28
C THR A 139 -7.12 -0.53 -8.03
N ILE A 140 -6.88 -1.26 -9.12
CA ILE A 140 -7.92 -1.96 -9.87
C ILE A 140 -8.66 -2.91 -8.94
N SER A 141 -7.93 -3.77 -8.22
CA SER A 141 -8.50 -4.72 -7.27
C SER A 141 -9.37 -4.04 -6.21
N THR A 142 -8.88 -2.96 -5.59
CA THR A 142 -9.58 -2.22 -4.55
C THR A 142 -10.89 -1.61 -5.07
N TRP A 143 -10.85 -0.92 -6.20
CA TRP A 143 -12.01 -0.16 -6.67
C TRP A 143 -13.00 -0.98 -7.51
N THR A 144 -12.60 -2.12 -8.05
CA THR A 144 -13.50 -3.03 -8.79
C THR A 144 -14.18 -4.03 -7.87
N LEU A 145 -13.40 -4.87 -7.19
CA LEU A 145 -13.91 -5.94 -6.33
C LEU A 145 -13.97 -5.51 -4.87
N GLY A 146 -12.94 -4.82 -4.38
CA GLY A 146 -12.82 -4.46 -2.98
C GLY A 146 -13.99 -3.63 -2.46
N VAL A 147 -14.28 -2.50 -3.12
CA VAL A 147 -15.41 -1.62 -2.80
C VAL A 147 -16.75 -2.31 -2.98
N TYR A 148 -16.90 -3.11 -4.04
CA TYR A 148 -18.13 -3.88 -4.26
C TYR A 148 -18.39 -4.84 -3.09
N LEU A 149 -17.39 -5.64 -2.69
CA LEU A 149 -17.50 -6.58 -1.57
C LEU A 149 -17.72 -5.87 -0.23
N MET A 150 -17.14 -4.68 -0.06
CA MET A 150 -17.33 -3.88 1.15
C MET A 150 -18.72 -3.31 1.26
N THR A 151 -19.27 -2.82 0.15
CA THR A 151 -20.57 -2.13 0.15
C THR A 151 -21.75 -3.08 -0.01
N SER A 152 -21.52 -4.33 -0.40
CA SER A 152 -22.53 -5.39 -0.47
C SER A 152 -22.63 -6.26 0.80
N ASP A 153 -21.71 -6.11 1.75
CA ASP A 153 -21.70 -6.88 3.01
C ASP A 153 -22.32 -6.07 4.16
N SER A 154 -23.65 -5.92 4.15
CA SER A 154 -24.38 -5.26 5.23
C SER A 154 -24.54 -6.17 6.46
N LYS A 155 -24.39 -5.61 7.66
CA LYS A 155 -24.64 -6.30 8.93
C LYS A 155 -26.13 -6.55 9.19
N THR A 156 -27.02 -5.74 8.62
CA THR A 156 -28.48 -5.83 8.81
C THR A 156 -29.17 -6.61 7.69
N GLY A 157 -28.43 -7.04 6.66
CA GLY A 157 -28.99 -7.74 5.50
C GLY A 157 -29.79 -6.82 4.56
N GLY A 158 -29.83 -5.52 4.83
CA GLY A 158 -30.38 -4.55 3.91
C GLY A 158 -29.56 -4.52 2.62
N SER A 159 -30.23 -4.47 1.46
CA SER A 159 -29.55 -4.22 0.19
C SER A 159 -29.03 -2.78 0.19
N SER A 160 -27.86 -2.55 0.79
CA SER A 160 -27.10 -1.34 0.50
C SER A 160 -26.89 -1.34 -1.01
N LYS A 161 -27.34 -0.29 -1.69
CA LYS A 161 -27.06 -0.12 -3.13
C LYS A 161 -25.54 -0.12 -3.24
N ALA A 162 -24.97 -1.22 -3.73
CA ALA A 162 -23.53 -1.36 -3.95
C ALA A 162 -23.00 -0.04 -4.54
N ALA A 163 -21.95 0.51 -3.96
CA ALA A 163 -21.47 1.83 -4.36
C ALA A 163 -21.25 1.83 -5.88
N LYS A 164 -21.82 2.83 -6.57
CA LYS A 164 -21.65 2.96 -8.01
C LYS A 164 -20.17 3.02 -8.32
N PHE A 165 -19.72 2.15 -9.20
CA PHE A 165 -18.35 2.13 -9.66
C PHE A 165 -17.97 3.50 -10.23
N ASN A 166 -16.96 4.14 -9.62
CA ASN A 166 -16.48 5.45 -10.03
C ASN A 166 -15.11 5.32 -10.69
N TRP A 167 -15.13 5.41 -12.03
CA TRP A 167 -13.96 5.31 -12.90
C TRP A 167 -12.87 6.32 -12.55
N ARG A 168 -13.22 7.48 -11.96
CA ARG A 168 -12.24 8.49 -11.53
C ARG A 168 -11.30 7.98 -10.44
N ASN A 169 -11.75 7.02 -9.63
CA ASN A 169 -10.94 6.43 -8.58
C ASN A 169 -9.85 5.50 -9.13
N LEU A 170 -9.98 5.06 -10.39
CA LEU A 170 -8.94 4.32 -11.11
C LEU A 170 -7.89 5.22 -11.74
N LEU A 171 -8.08 6.54 -11.77
CA LEU A 171 -7.10 7.50 -12.30
C LEU A 171 -6.61 8.48 -11.21
N PRO A 172 -6.00 7.98 -10.13
CA PRO A 172 -5.45 8.82 -9.06
C PRO A 172 -4.24 9.62 -9.58
N ALA A 173 -3.97 10.78 -8.97
CA ALA A 173 -2.89 11.68 -9.40
C ALA A 173 -1.51 11.01 -9.59
N PRO A 174 -1.07 10.06 -8.74
CA PRO A 174 0.15 9.29 -8.98
C PRO A 174 0.17 8.53 -10.33
N LEU A 175 -0.97 7.95 -10.73
CA LEU A 175 -1.10 7.28 -12.03
C LEU A 175 -1.10 8.29 -13.17
N VAL A 176 -1.71 9.46 -12.99
CA VAL A 176 -1.61 10.55 -13.98
C VAL A 176 -0.15 10.96 -14.19
N GLY A 177 0.63 11.12 -13.13
CA GLY A 177 2.07 11.39 -13.22
C GLY A 177 2.82 10.35 -14.05
N PHE A 178 2.52 9.06 -13.84
CA PHE A 178 3.06 7.98 -14.66
C PHE A 178 2.64 8.06 -16.14
N LEU A 179 1.34 8.24 -16.42
CA LEU A 179 0.83 8.30 -17.78
C LEU A 179 1.45 9.46 -18.57
N VAL A 180 1.61 10.62 -17.92
CA VAL A 180 2.30 11.78 -18.52
C VAL A 180 3.77 11.44 -18.78
N ALA A 181 4.45 10.75 -17.85
CA ALA A 181 5.83 10.33 -18.06
C ALA A 181 5.98 9.34 -19.23
N LEU A 182 5.04 8.41 -19.40
CA LEU A 182 5.02 7.53 -20.56
C LEU A 182 4.89 8.31 -21.87
N VAL A 183 4.02 9.32 -21.93
CA VAL A 183 3.90 10.17 -23.12
C VAL A 183 5.23 10.84 -23.45
N PHE A 184 5.93 11.38 -22.46
CA PHE A 184 7.26 11.97 -22.66
C PHE A 184 8.29 10.93 -23.13
N LEU A 185 8.27 9.73 -22.55
CA LEU A 185 9.15 8.62 -22.93
C LEU A 185 8.92 8.16 -24.37
N PHE A 186 7.65 7.96 -24.77
CA PHE A 186 7.29 7.51 -26.13
C PHE A 186 7.62 8.56 -27.19
N LEU A 187 7.32 9.82 -26.91
CA LEU A 187 7.59 10.94 -27.82
C LEU A 187 9.06 11.41 -27.75
N ARG A 188 9.88 10.80 -26.88
CA ARG A 188 11.27 11.18 -26.62
C ARG A 188 11.43 12.68 -26.32
N ILE A 189 10.47 13.25 -25.59
CA ILE A 189 10.48 14.67 -25.23
C ILE A 189 11.57 14.89 -24.17
N PRO A 190 12.62 15.69 -24.46
CA PRO A 190 13.64 15.97 -23.48
C PRO A 190 13.09 16.85 -22.36
N LEU A 191 13.43 16.53 -21.11
CA LEU A 191 13.08 17.36 -19.97
C LEU A 191 14.21 18.37 -19.72
N PRO A 192 13.93 19.69 -19.72
CA PRO A 192 14.93 20.69 -19.39
C PRO A 192 15.51 20.47 -17.98
N ALA A 193 16.79 20.79 -17.79
CA ALA A 193 17.49 20.54 -16.53
C ALA A 193 16.79 21.21 -15.32
N PHE A 194 16.28 22.44 -15.48
CA PHE A 194 15.57 23.11 -14.39
C PHE A 194 14.30 22.34 -13.98
N ALA A 195 13.51 21.84 -14.94
CA ALA A 195 12.27 21.10 -14.66
C ALA A 195 12.58 19.76 -14.00
N SER A 196 13.62 19.07 -14.48
CA SER A 196 14.11 17.83 -13.86
C SER A 196 14.50 18.06 -12.40
N SER A 197 15.30 19.09 -12.12
CA SER A 197 15.74 19.42 -10.77
C SER A 197 14.57 19.84 -9.86
N THR A 198 13.66 20.68 -10.35
CA THR A 198 12.48 21.11 -9.58
C THR A 198 11.60 19.94 -9.19
N LEU A 199 11.26 19.06 -10.15
CA LEU A 199 10.44 17.88 -9.88
C LEU A 199 11.16 16.88 -8.98
N THR A 200 12.49 16.79 -9.05
CA THR A 200 13.30 15.97 -8.14
C THR A 200 13.23 16.51 -6.71
N TYR A 201 13.37 17.83 -6.50
CA TYR A 201 13.20 18.42 -5.16
C TYR A 201 11.82 18.15 -4.59
N ILE A 202 10.77 18.32 -5.40
CA ILE A 202 9.39 18.01 -5.01
C ILE A 202 9.21 16.51 -4.74
N GLY A 203 9.81 15.63 -5.53
CA GLY A 203 9.72 14.18 -5.34
C GLY A 203 10.44 13.70 -4.07
N ASN A 204 11.59 14.30 -3.73
CA ASN A 204 12.39 13.91 -2.58
C ASN A 204 11.70 14.13 -1.22
N ILE A 205 10.67 14.99 -1.15
CA ILE A 205 9.90 15.18 0.10
C ILE A 205 8.95 14.02 0.38
N VAL A 206 8.64 13.17 -0.60
CA VAL A 206 7.68 12.06 -0.47
C VAL A 206 8.04 11.17 0.71
N THR A 207 9.26 10.64 0.74
CA THR A 207 9.69 9.67 1.75
C THR A 207 9.66 10.25 3.17
N PRO A 208 10.39 11.35 3.48
CA PRO A 208 10.41 11.88 4.85
C PRO A 208 9.03 12.34 5.32
N LEU A 209 8.24 13.04 4.49
CA LEU A 209 6.92 13.50 4.90
C LEU A 209 5.93 12.35 5.12
N SER A 210 6.02 11.29 4.32
CA SER A 210 5.16 10.14 4.51
C SER A 210 5.52 9.35 5.76
N LEU A 211 6.81 9.20 6.10
CA LEU A 211 7.21 8.56 7.35
C LEU A 211 6.74 9.35 8.59
N ILE A 212 6.78 10.69 8.53
CA ILE A 212 6.17 11.55 9.56
C ILE A 212 4.66 11.33 9.61
N TYR A 213 3.99 11.31 8.45
CA TYR A 213 2.55 11.03 8.35
C TYR A 213 2.17 9.68 8.98
N ILE A 214 2.95 8.63 8.77
CA ILE A 214 2.75 7.33 9.41
C ILE A 214 2.83 7.46 10.94
N GLY A 215 3.82 8.19 11.44
CA GLY A 215 3.94 8.51 12.87
C GLY A 215 2.70 9.22 13.43
N ILE A 216 2.19 10.22 12.71
CA ILE A 216 0.95 10.95 13.07
C ILE A 216 -0.23 9.98 13.10
N VAL A 217 -0.39 9.14 12.08
CA VAL A 217 -1.48 8.15 12.01
C VAL A 217 -1.39 7.16 13.18
N LEU A 218 -0.19 6.69 13.52
CA LEU A 218 0.04 5.83 14.68
C LEU A 218 -0.28 6.52 16.01
N ALA A 219 0.05 7.81 16.15
CA ALA A 219 -0.25 8.58 17.36
C ALA A 219 -1.75 8.82 17.54
N LYS A 220 -2.48 9.03 16.44
CA LYS A 220 -3.94 9.17 16.40
C LYS A 220 -4.67 7.84 16.45
N ALA A 221 -3.98 6.73 16.20
CA ALA A 221 -4.58 5.41 16.26
C ALA A 221 -5.11 5.17 17.68
N GLY A 222 -6.43 5.03 17.81
CA GLY A 222 -7.11 4.91 19.09
C GLY A 222 -6.77 3.60 19.81
N LEU A 223 -5.70 3.58 20.59
CA LEU A 223 -5.26 2.39 21.35
C LEU A 223 -6.36 1.85 22.28
N ASN A 224 -7.24 2.74 22.75
CA ASN A 224 -8.35 2.40 23.64
C ASN A 224 -9.48 1.62 22.95
N THR A 225 -9.46 1.48 21.63
CA THR A 225 -10.50 0.79 20.83
C THR A 225 -10.02 -0.55 20.26
N ILE A 226 -8.82 -1.00 20.65
CA ILE A 226 -8.20 -2.21 20.12
C ILE A 226 -8.86 -3.46 20.72
N THR A 227 -9.33 -4.36 19.87
CA THR A 227 -9.89 -5.66 20.29
C THR A 227 -9.30 -6.84 19.52
N PHE A 228 -8.85 -7.87 20.25
CA PHE A 228 -8.33 -9.11 19.67
C PHE A 228 -9.41 -10.18 19.65
N ASN A 229 -10.38 -10.04 18.76
CA ASN A 229 -11.35 -11.09 18.51
C ASN A 229 -10.89 -12.05 17.39
N LYS A 230 -11.57 -13.19 17.27
CA LYS A 230 -11.27 -14.22 16.27
C LYS A 230 -11.15 -13.64 14.85
N ASP A 231 -12.11 -12.81 14.43
CA ASP A 231 -12.12 -12.24 13.08
C ASP A 231 -10.94 -11.29 12.87
N THR A 232 -10.57 -10.51 13.89
CA THR A 232 -9.42 -9.59 13.84
C THR A 232 -8.12 -10.37 13.65
N ILE A 233 -7.90 -11.42 14.45
CA ILE A 233 -6.69 -12.25 14.39
C ILE A 233 -6.56 -12.92 13.02
N ILE A 234 -7.65 -13.54 12.52
CA ILE A 234 -7.67 -14.16 11.19
C ILE A 234 -7.36 -13.12 10.11
N THR A 235 -7.89 -11.91 10.24
CA THR A 235 -7.66 -10.80 9.30
C THR A 235 -6.19 -10.38 9.23
N LEU A 236 -5.55 -10.25 10.39
CA LEU A 236 -4.15 -9.85 10.47
C LEU A 236 -3.21 -10.97 9.99
N ILE A 237 -3.51 -12.23 10.31
CA ILE A 237 -2.77 -13.39 9.77
C ILE A 237 -2.90 -13.44 8.25
N GLY A 238 -4.11 -13.26 7.72
CA GLY A 238 -4.32 -13.23 6.28
C GLY A 238 -3.51 -12.14 5.59
N ARG A 239 -3.45 -10.94 6.19
CA ARG A 239 -2.68 -9.83 5.63
C ARG A 239 -1.17 -10.06 5.69
N PHE A 240 -0.62 -10.38 6.86
CA PHE A 240 0.82 -10.39 7.07
C PHE A 240 1.49 -11.74 6.82
N VAL A 241 0.72 -12.83 6.73
CA VAL A 241 1.25 -14.16 6.42
C VAL A 241 0.80 -14.58 5.03
N LEU A 242 -0.51 -14.66 4.78
CA LEU A 242 -0.99 -15.22 3.50
C LEU A 242 -0.63 -14.31 2.31
N GLY A 243 -0.79 -13.00 2.43
CA GLY A 243 -0.40 -12.05 1.36
C GLY A 243 1.05 -12.24 0.89
N PRO A 244 2.04 -12.15 1.79
CA PRO A 244 3.44 -12.41 1.45
C PRO A 244 3.73 -13.83 0.98
N VAL A 245 3.13 -14.85 1.60
CA VAL A 245 3.35 -16.26 1.19
C VAL A 245 2.83 -16.52 -0.22
N ILE A 246 1.66 -16.00 -0.58
CA ILE A 246 1.10 -16.11 -1.93
C ILE A 246 2.03 -15.41 -2.93
N MET A 247 2.47 -14.19 -2.61
CA MET A 247 3.36 -13.43 -3.51
C MET A 247 4.69 -14.17 -3.70
N VAL A 248 5.37 -14.56 -2.62
CA VAL A 248 6.62 -15.32 -2.67
C VAL A 248 6.44 -16.64 -3.43
N GLY A 249 5.35 -17.37 -3.18
CA GLY A 249 5.07 -18.62 -3.87
C GLY A 249 4.91 -18.45 -5.37
N ILE A 250 4.20 -17.42 -5.82
CA ILE A 250 4.05 -17.09 -7.24
C ILE A 250 5.41 -16.74 -7.84
N LEU A 251 6.14 -15.81 -7.22
CA LEU A 251 7.42 -15.36 -7.75
C LEU A 251 8.45 -16.50 -7.83
N PHE A 252 8.47 -17.38 -6.82
CA PHE A 252 9.33 -18.55 -6.80
C PHE A 252 9.02 -19.55 -7.93
N LEU A 253 7.74 -19.78 -8.21
CA LEU A 253 7.31 -20.78 -9.19
C LEU A 253 7.42 -20.29 -10.64
N ILE A 254 7.02 -19.04 -10.91
CA ILE A 254 6.81 -18.55 -12.28
C ILE A 254 7.69 -17.36 -12.68
N ALA A 255 8.38 -16.69 -11.75
CA ALA A 255 9.20 -15.50 -12.03
C ALA A 255 10.72 -15.79 -11.97
N LYS A 256 11.16 -16.87 -12.62
CA LYS A 256 12.59 -17.25 -12.65
C LYS A 256 13.41 -16.17 -13.38
N GLY A 257 14.44 -15.64 -12.72
CA GLY A 257 15.32 -14.61 -13.29
C GLY A 257 14.80 -13.18 -13.16
N MET A 258 13.75 -12.95 -12.37
CA MET A 258 13.22 -11.61 -12.07
C MET A 258 14.29 -10.70 -11.45
N ASN A 259 14.18 -9.39 -11.73
CA ASN A 259 15.02 -8.38 -11.10
C ASN A 259 14.86 -8.41 -9.57
N VAL A 260 15.97 -8.37 -8.83
CA VAL A 260 15.97 -8.45 -7.36
C VAL A 260 15.15 -7.32 -6.72
N VAL A 261 15.22 -6.09 -7.26
CA VAL A 261 14.46 -4.94 -6.74
C VAL A 261 12.97 -5.10 -7.00
N GLU A 262 12.59 -5.67 -8.14
CA GLU A 262 11.20 -6.00 -8.46
C GLU A 262 10.62 -7.03 -7.49
N TYR A 263 11.35 -8.14 -7.29
CA TYR A 263 10.99 -9.18 -6.34
C TYR A 263 10.78 -8.63 -4.94
N LYS A 264 11.78 -7.89 -4.42
CA LYS A 264 11.72 -7.29 -3.08
C LYS A 264 10.57 -6.28 -2.97
N THR A 265 10.32 -5.49 -4.02
CA THR A 265 9.22 -4.53 -4.07
C THR A 265 7.87 -5.23 -3.94
N PHE A 266 7.60 -6.27 -4.75
CA PHE A 266 6.32 -6.99 -4.70
C PHE A 266 6.09 -7.67 -3.35
N VAL A 267 7.12 -8.27 -2.76
CA VAL A 267 7.01 -8.90 -1.44
C VAL A 267 6.73 -7.86 -0.36
N VAL A 268 7.46 -6.73 -0.31
CA VAL A 268 7.22 -5.66 0.66
C VAL A 268 5.81 -5.06 0.51
N GLN A 269 5.34 -4.82 -0.71
CA GLN A 269 3.98 -4.30 -0.93
C GLN A 269 2.91 -5.32 -0.50
N SER A 270 3.15 -6.62 -0.69
CA SER A 270 2.26 -7.67 -0.20
C SER A 270 2.22 -7.80 1.33
N ALA A 271 3.20 -7.23 2.02
CA ALA A 271 3.26 -7.16 3.48
C ALA A 271 2.82 -5.80 4.05
N ALA A 272 2.53 -4.80 3.21
CA ALA A 272 2.03 -3.49 3.65
C ALA A 272 0.74 -3.63 4.48
N PRO A 273 0.38 -2.71 5.38
CA PRO A 273 -0.79 -2.86 6.25
C PRO A 273 -2.11 -2.65 5.49
N ALA A 274 -3.23 -2.81 6.21
CA ALA A 274 -4.57 -2.68 5.63
C ALA A 274 -4.84 -1.26 5.09
N LEU A 275 -5.69 -1.19 4.07
CA LEU A 275 -6.11 0.07 3.45
C LEU A 275 -6.74 1.04 4.47
N ALA A 276 -6.25 2.28 4.51
CA ALA A 276 -6.77 3.30 5.43
C ALA A 276 -8.25 3.68 5.16
N VAL A 277 -8.76 3.45 3.94
CA VAL A 277 -10.12 3.83 3.53
C VAL A 277 -11.19 2.82 3.96
N LEU A 278 -10.81 1.64 4.48
CA LEU A 278 -11.77 0.57 4.82
C LEU A 278 -12.89 0.98 5.80
N PRO A 279 -12.64 1.77 6.87
CA PRO A 279 -13.72 2.20 7.77
C PRO A 279 -14.79 3.04 7.07
N ILE A 280 -14.38 3.87 6.10
CA ILE A 280 -15.30 4.69 5.29
C ILE A 280 -16.16 3.78 4.39
N LEU A 281 -15.54 2.79 3.73
CA LEU A 281 -16.25 1.85 2.87
C LEU A 281 -17.20 0.94 3.66
N ALA A 282 -16.79 0.50 4.85
CA ALA A 282 -17.65 -0.26 5.75
C ALA A 282 -18.86 0.59 6.20
N SER A 283 -18.67 1.87 6.49
CA SER A 283 -19.79 2.77 6.83
C SER A 283 -20.78 2.91 5.66
N GLN A 284 -20.28 3.10 4.44
CA GLN A 284 -21.10 3.16 3.22
C GLN A 284 -21.86 1.85 2.94
N GLY A 285 -21.28 0.70 3.32
CA GLY A 285 -21.88 -0.62 3.17
C GLY A 285 -22.86 -1.05 4.26
N ASP A 286 -23.10 -0.23 5.28
CA ASP A 286 -23.73 -0.66 6.54
C ASP A 286 -23.01 -1.89 7.16
N GLY A 287 -21.68 -1.90 7.05
CA GLY A 287 -20.81 -2.90 7.63
C GLY A 287 -20.41 -2.59 9.07
N ASP A 288 -19.49 -3.40 9.60
CA ASP A 288 -18.92 -3.23 10.93
C ASP A 288 -17.74 -2.24 10.88
N VAL A 289 -18.05 -0.96 11.10
CA VAL A 289 -17.08 0.15 11.11
C VAL A 289 -16.05 -0.01 12.22
N GLU A 290 -16.46 -0.52 13.38
CA GLU A 290 -15.58 -0.75 14.53
C GLU A 290 -14.53 -1.81 14.19
N PHE A 291 -14.96 -2.92 13.59
CA PHE A 291 -14.06 -3.97 13.11
C PHE A 291 -13.06 -3.45 12.07
N SER A 292 -13.54 -2.70 11.07
CA SER A 292 -12.67 -2.10 10.05
C SER A 292 -11.65 -1.14 10.65
N THR A 293 -12.07 -0.29 11.59
CA THR A 293 -11.19 0.65 12.28
C THR A 293 -10.13 -0.11 13.07
N ASN A 294 -10.53 -1.10 13.85
CA ASN A 294 -9.64 -1.92 14.65
C ASN A 294 -8.59 -2.66 13.80
N VAL A 295 -8.99 -3.25 12.66
CA VAL A 295 -8.05 -3.93 11.74
C VAL A 295 -7.06 -2.95 11.10
N VAL A 296 -7.51 -1.78 10.66
CA VAL A 296 -6.62 -0.76 10.09
C VAL A 296 -5.63 -0.24 11.13
N THR A 297 -6.09 0.05 12.33
CA THR A 297 -5.25 0.47 13.46
C THR A 297 -4.23 -0.61 13.82
N LEU A 298 -4.68 -1.84 14.07
CA LEU A 298 -3.79 -2.94 14.46
C LEU A 298 -2.78 -3.29 13.38
N SER A 299 -3.19 -3.36 12.11
CA SER A 299 -2.25 -3.64 11.03
C SER A 299 -1.20 -2.53 10.91
N THR A 300 -1.57 -1.27 11.07
CA THR A 300 -0.60 -0.16 11.03
C THR A 300 0.41 -0.26 12.18
N ILE A 301 -0.03 -0.60 13.39
CA ILE A 301 0.85 -0.80 14.55
C ILE A 301 1.77 -2.02 14.35
N LEU A 302 1.20 -3.16 13.98
CA LEU A 302 1.95 -4.40 13.78
C LEU A 302 2.96 -4.30 12.63
N PHE A 303 2.69 -3.45 11.64
CA PHE A 303 3.58 -3.25 10.51
C PHE A 303 4.99 -2.79 10.93
N VAL A 304 5.12 -2.03 12.02
CA VAL A 304 6.43 -1.63 12.57
C VAL A 304 7.30 -2.85 12.91
N VAL A 305 6.68 -3.96 13.31
CA VAL A 305 7.36 -5.23 13.61
C VAL A 305 7.46 -6.13 12.38
N VAL A 306 6.43 -6.16 11.54
CA VAL A 306 6.39 -7.01 10.33
C VAL A 306 7.44 -6.57 9.31
N VAL A 307 7.68 -5.27 9.12
CA VAL A 307 8.64 -4.76 8.13
C VAL A 307 10.06 -5.28 8.36
N PRO A 308 10.67 -5.15 9.55
CA PRO A 308 11.99 -5.72 9.83
C PRO A 308 12.08 -7.22 9.52
N ILE A 309 11.04 -7.99 9.86
CA ILE A 309 11.00 -9.43 9.60
C ILE A 309 11.01 -9.70 8.10
N VAL A 310 10.12 -9.05 7.35
CA VAL A 310 10.02 -9.23 5.89
C VAL A 310 11.32 -8.83 5.20
N VAL A 311 11.91 -7.68 5.57
CA VAL A 311 13.18 -7.24 4.98
C VAL A 311 14.32 -8.20 5.30
N THR A 312 14.40 -8.69 6.54
CA THR A 312 15.41 -9.69 6.93
C THR A 312 15.28 -10.97 6.11
N LEU A 313 14.05 -11.45 5.86
CA LEU A 313 13.79 -12.64 5.06
C LEU A 313 14.16 -12.45 3.58
N LEU A 314 14.20 -11.21 3.10
CA LEU A 314 14.53 -10.87 1.72
C LEU A 314 16.05 -10.78 1.46
N GLY A 315 16.90 -10.85 2.49
CA GLY A 315 18.36 -10.78 2.38
C GLY A 315 18.85 -9.37 2.10
#